data_AF-A0A2Y9LVT1-F1
#
_entry.id   AF-A0A2Y9LVT1-F1
#
_cell.length_a   1.000
_cell.length_b   1.000
_cell.length_c   1.000
_cell.angle_alpha   90.00
_cell.angle_beta   90.00
_cell.angle_gamma   90.00
#
_symmetry.space_group_name_H-M   'P 1'
#
loop_
_entity.id
_entity.type
_entity.pdbx_description
1 polymer ?
#
loop_
_entity_poly.entity_id
_entity_poly.type
_entity_poly.pdbx_seq_one_letter_code
_entity_poly.pdbx_strand_id
1 'polypeptide(L)'
;MGKLAGSLRNSSISFPSTPRPPVLISGDLQKRPRSSYVYFGLLTLQVKMWVQLLIPRIEDGNNFGVSIQEETVAELRTVESEAASYLDQISRYYITRAKLVSKIAKYPHVEDYRRTVTEIDEKEYISLRLIISELRNQYVTLHDMILKNIEKIKRPRSSNAETLY
;
A
#
# COMPACT_ATOMS: atom_id res chain seq x y z
N MET A 1 59.08 16.31 37.05
CA MET A 1 58.51 14.95 37.22
C MET A 1 57.42 15.06 38.29
N GLY A 2 56.15 15.41 38.01
CA GLY A 2 55.16 14.71 37.18
C GLY A 2 54.57 13.54 37.98
N LYS A 3 53.26 13.37 38.24
CA LYS A 3 52.01 14.03 37.84
C LYS A 3 50.93 13.72 38.90
N LEU A 4 49.97 14.63 38.99
CA LEU A 4 48.76 14.61 39.82
C LEU A 4 47.87 13.39 39.55
N ALA A 5 47.38 12.77 40.61
CA ALA A 5 46.32 11.75 40.56
C ALA A 5 44.98 12.41 40.22
N GLY A 6 44.64 12.42 38.93
CA GLY A 6 43.38 12.92 38.40
C GLY A 6 42.26 11.88 38.48
N SER A 7 41.28 12.18 39.32
CA SER A 7 39.91 11.68 39.34
C SER A 7 39.39 11.16 37.98
N LEU A 8 39.25 9.84 37.84
CA LEU A 8 38.40 9.21 36.82
C LEU A 8 36.93 9.47 37.20
N ARG A 9 36.43 10.65 36.85
CA ARG A 9 34.99 10.91 36.85
C ARG A 9 34.36 10.03 35.77
N ASN A 10 33.41 9.19 36.20
CA ASN A 10 32.38 8.58 35.37
C ASN A 10 31.79 9.63 34.42
N SER A 11 32.28 9.68 33.18
CA SER A 11 31.57 10.30 32.07
C SER A 11 30.55 9.29 31.58
N SER A 12 29.43 9.18 32.29
CA SER A 12 28.19 8.67 31.73
C SER A 12 27.85 9.55 30.53
N ILE A 13 28.16 9.05 29.33
CA ILE A 13 27.75 9.64 28.06
C ILE A 13 26.23 9.66 28.09
N SER A 14 25.65 10.81 28.39
CA SER A 14 24.23 11.05 28.21
C SER A 14 23.98 11.14 26.71
N PHE A 15 23.43 10.08 26.14
CA PHE A 15 22.82 10.16 24.82
C PHE A 15 21.78 11.28 24.89
N PRO A 16 21.84 12.31 24.01
CA PRO A 16 20.73 13.23 23.86
C PRO A 16 19.51 12.37 23.58
N SER A 17 18.45 12.54 24.38
CA SER A 17 17.19 11.83 24.20
C SER A 17 16.84 11.88 22.72
N THR A 18 16.88 10.73 22.05
CA THR A 18 16.40 10.60 20.68
C THR A 18 15.03 11.28 20.64
N PRO A 19 14.77 12.22 19.72
CA PRO A 19 13.46 12.85 19.65
C PRO A 19 12.43 11.73 19.61
N ARG A 20 11.60 11.66 20.67
CA ARG A 20 10.55 10.64 20.74
C ARG A 20 9.74 10.82 19.46
N PRO A 21 9.47 9.75 18.70
CA PRO A 21 8.55 9.87 17.58
C PRO A 21 7.27 10.54 18.11
N PRO A 22 6.67 11.46 17.34
CA PRO A 22 5.38 12.00 17.71
C PRO A 22 4.46 10.83 18.07
N VAL A 23 3.78 10.91 19.21
CA VAL A 23 2.86 9.87 19.74
C VAL A 23 1.84 9.41 18.69
N LEU A 24 1.63 10.23 17.65
CA LEU A 24 0.75 10.04 16.51
C LEU A 24 1.23 9.02 15.46
N ILE A 25 2.52 8.65 15.45
CA ILE A 25 3.07 7.57 14.60
C ILE A 25 3.48 6.39 15.49
N SER A 26 2.58 6.01 16.43
CA SER A 26 2.65 4.67 17.02
C SER A 26 2.39 3.64 15.92
N GLY A 27 3.03 2.48 16.01
CA GLY A 27 2.82 1.36 15.08
C GLY A 27 1.36 0.98 14.88
N ASP A 28 0.45 1.39 15.75
CA ASP A 28 -0.98 1.11 15.68
C ASP A 28 -1.71 1.84 14.55
N LEU A 29 -1.29 3.06 14.17
CA LEU A 29 -1.88 3.80 13.05
C LEU A 29 -1.46 3.26 11.67
N GLN A 30 -0.35 2.50 11.61
CA GLN A 30 0.19 1.93 10.37
C GLN A 30 -0.02 0.40 10.27
N LYS A 31 -0.22 -0.30 11.39
CA LYS A 31 -0.69 -1.70 11.45
C LYS A 31 -2.08 -1.85 10.83
N ARG A 32 -3.02 -0.93 11.13
CA ARG A 32 -4.38 -0.97 10.58
C ARG A 32 -4.40 -0.85 9.05
N PRO A 33 -3.75 0.15 8.42
CA PRO A 33 -3.59 0.23 6.97
C PRO A 33 -2.95 -1.02 6.40
N ARG A 34 -1.82 -1.50 6.94
CA ARG A 34 -1.16 -2.75 6.48
C ARG A 34 -2.11 -3.93 6.44
N SER A 35 -2.90 -4.13 7.49
CA SER A 35 -3.92 -5.17 7.51
C SER A 35 -4.97 -4.94 6.42
N SER A 36 -5.48 -3.72 6.26
CA SER A 36 -6.45 -3.38 5.21
C SER A 36 -5.91 -3.59 3.79
N TYR A 37 -4.65 -3.25 3.51
CA TYR A 37 -4.00 -3.50 2.21
C TYR A 37 -3.91 -4.99 1.91
N VAL A 38 -3.53 -5.81 2.91
CA VAL A 38 -3.39 -7.26 2.74
C VAL A 38 -4.75 -7.89 2.50
N TYR A 39 -5.78 -7.53 3.28
CA TYR A 39 -7.12 -8.06 3.07
C TYR A 39 -7.72 -7.61 1.74
N PHE A 40 -7.57 -6.34 1.38
CA PHE A 40 -8.04 -5.82 0.10
C PHE A 40 -7.32 -6.48 -1.09
N GLY A 41 -5.98 -6.59 -1.01
CA GLY A 41 -5.19 -7.27 -2.04
C GLY A 41 -5.56 -8.75 -2.20
N LEU A 42 -5.75 -9.48 -1.10
CA LEU A 42 -6.19 -10.88 -1.14
C LEU A 42 -7.59 -11.02 -1.76
N LEU A 43 -8.52 -10.12 -1.42
CA LEU A 43 -9.87 -10.12 -1.98
C LEU A 43 -9.84 -9.84 -3.50
N THR A 44 -9.13 -8.79 -3.93
CA THR A 44 -8.98 -8.44 -5.34
C THR A 44 -8.34 -9.58 -6.14
N LEU A 45 -7.33 -10.25 -5.58
CA LEU A 45 -6.71 -11.44 -6.17
C LEU A 45 -7.69 -12.59 -6.36
N GLN A 46 -8.50 -12.89 -5.34
CA GLN A 46 -9.51 -13.96 -5.41
C GLN A 46 -10.55 -13.68 -6.50
N VAL A 47 -11.05 -12.45 -6.57
CA VAL A 47 -12.03 -12.03 -7.57
C VAL A 47 -11.43 -12.07 -8.98
N LYS A 48 -10.21 -11.55 -9.16
CA LYS A 48 -9.49 -11.60 -10.45
C LYS A 48 -9.33 -13.04 -10.93
N MET A 49 -8.86 -13.93 -10.05
CA MET A 49 -8.71 -15.35 -10.40
C MET A 49 -10.05 -15.99 -10.76
N TRP A 50 -11.12 -15.66 -10.03
CA TRP A 50 -12.46 -16.16 -10.34
C TRP A 50 -12.93 -15.73 -11.74
N VAL A 51 -12.79 -14.44 -12.10
CA VAL A 51 -13.16 -13.96 -13.44
C VAL A 51 -12.27 -14.58 -14.52
N GLN A 52 -10.96 -14.68 -14.30
CA GLN A 52 -10.02 -15.27 -15.27
C GLN A 52 -10.35 -16.75 -15.57
N LEU A 53 -10.77 -17.52 -14.56
CA LEU A 53 -11.16 -18.92 -14.74
C LEU A 53 -12.50 -19.10 -15.48
N LEU A 54 -13.31 -18.04 -15.57
CA LEU A 54 -14.57 -18.03 -16.31
C LEU A 54 -14.42 -17.61 -17.78
N ILE A 55 -13.22 -17.20 -18.20
CA ILE A 55 -12.95 -16.86 -19.61
C ILE A 55 -13.07 -18.14 -20.45
N PRO A 56 -13.99 -18.19 -21.43
CA PRO A 56 -14.23 -19.39 -22.23
C PRO A 56 -13.14 -19.58 -23.30
N ARG A 57 -13.16 -20.72 -23.98
CA ARG A 57 -12.28 -20.99 -25.13
C ARG A 57 -12.43 -19.90 -26.19
N ILE A 58 -11.33 -19.49 -26.82
CA ILE A 58 -11.34 -18.52 -27.93
C ILE A 58 -12.19 -19.04 -29.10
N GLU A 59 -13.06 -18.17 -29.64
CA GLU A 59 -13.92 -18.40 -30.81
C GLU A 59 -13.97 -17.12 -31.66
N ASP A 60 -14.32 -17.25 -32.95
CA ASP A 60 -14.33 -16.13 -33.90
C ASP A 60 -15.50 -15.14 -33.68
N GLY A 61 -16.55 -15.54 -32.93
CA GLY A 61 -17.76 -14.75 -32.75
C GLY A 61 -18.34 -14.84 -31.34
N ASN A 62 -19.38 -14.02 -31.06
CA ASN A 62 -20.05 -13.95 -29.75
C ASN A 62 -19.13 -13.58 -28.57
N ASN A 63 -18.15 -12.70 -28.81
CA ASN A 63 -17.14 -12.33 -27.81
C ASN A 63 -17.49 -11.09 -26.97
N PHE A 64 -18.69 -10.52 -27.10
CA PHE A 64 -19.07 -9.34 -26.32
C PHE A 64 -19.03 -9.57 -24.80
N GLY A 65 -19.53 -10.72 -24.32
CA GLY A 65 -19.40 -11.03 -22.89
C GLY A 65 -17.96 -11.35 -22.48
N VAL A 66 -17.15 -11.87 -23.40
CA VAL A 66 -15.71 -12.12 -23.16
C VAL A 66 -14.95 -10.80 -23.02
N SER A 67 -15.24 -9.79 -23.85
CA SER A 67 -14.61 -8.47 -23.70
C SER A 67 -14.97 -7.80 -22.38
N ILE A 68 -16.19 -8.00 -21.85
CA ILE A 68 -16.58 -7.53 -20.50
C ILE A 68 -15.74 -8.23 -19.42
N GLN A 69 -15.49 -9.53 -19.55
CA GLN A 69 -14.61 -10.25 -18.61
C GLN A 69 -13.18 -9.71 -18.69
N GLU A 70 -12.65 -9.48 -19.90
CA GLU A 70 -11.32 -8.93 -20.11
C GLU A 70 -11.15 -7.53 -19.51
N GLU A 71 -12.14 -6.66 -19.71
CA GLU A 71 -12.18 -5.31 -19.10
C GLU A 71 -12.21 -5.38 -17.58
N THR A 72 -13.05 -6.26 -17.02
CA THR A 72 -13.13 -6.49 -15.56
C THR A 72 -11.78 -6.96 -15.00
N VAL A 73 -11.10 -7.90 -15.69
CA VAL A 73 -9.78 -8.39 -15.29
C VAL A 73 -8.70 -7.32 -15.41
N ALA A 74 -8.78 -6.46 -16.44
CA ALA A 74 -7.85 -5.36 -16.62
C ALA A 74 -7.93 -4.37 -15.45
N GLU A 75 -9.14 -3.98 -15.06
CA GLU A 75 -9.34 -3.08 -13.91
C GLU A 75 -8.87 -3.71 -12.59
N LEU A 76 -9.17 -4.99 -12.36
CA LEU A 76 -8.68 -5.72 -11.19
C LEU A 76 -7.14 -5.77 -11.13
N ARG A 77 -6.46 -5.88 -12.27
CA ARG A 77 -4.99 -5.82 -12.35
C ARG A 77 -4.45 -4.42 -12.05
N THR A 78 -5.12 -3.37 -12.51
CA THR A 78 -4.76 -1.97 -12.19
C THR A 78 -4.78 -1.77 -10.68
N VAL A 79 -5.90 -2.12 -10.03
CA VAL A 79 -6.07 -1.97 -8.58
C VAL A 79 -5.05 -2.79 -7.78
N GLU A 80 -4.73 -4.00 -8.24
CA GLU A 80 -3.67 -4.83 -7.63
C GLU A 80 -2.29 -4.16 -7.70
N SER A 81 -1.94 -3.61 -8.86
CA SER A 81 -0.67 -2.89 -9.07
C SER A 81 -0.57 -1.65 -8.17
N GLU A 82 -1.66 -0.89 -8.06
CA GLU A 82 -1.73 0.28 -7.18
C GLU A 82 -1.59 -0.12 -5.71
N ALA A 83 -2.28 -1.17 -5.27
CA ALA A 83 -2.14 -1.71 -3.91
C ALA A 83 -0.71 -2.16 -3.60
N ALA A 84 -0.02 -2.80 -4.55
CA ALA A 84 1.39 -3.18 -4.39
C ALA A 84 2.31 -1.95 -4.26
N SER A 85 2.03 -0.89 -5.03
CA SER A 85 2.78 0.37 -4.96
C SER A 85 2.65 1.05 -3.58
N TYR A 86 1.47 0.98 -2.96
CA TYR A 86 1.23 1.53 -1.62
C TYR A 86 2.03 0.79 -0.54
N LEU A 87 2.12 -0.54 -0.63
CA LEU A 87 2.93 -1.35 0.29
C LEU A 87 4.43 -1.02 0.18
N ASP A 88 4.91 -0.82 -1.04
CA ASP A 88 6.28 -0.42 -1.30
C ASP A 88 6.57 1.01 -0.80
N GLN A 89 5.63 1.95 -0.97
CA GLN A 89 5.75 3.30 -0.41
C GLN A 89 5.95 3.29 1.11
N ILE A 90 5.16 2.49 1.84
CA ILE A 90 5.31 2.35 3.29
C ILE A 90 6.73 1.89 3.64
N SER A 91 7.25 0.92 2.90
CA SER A 91 8.61 0.39 3.11
C SER A 91 9.69 1.46 2.85
N ARG A 92 9.53 2.26 1.78
CA ARG A 92 10.43 3.38 1.46
C ARG A 92 10.44 4.47 2.52
N TYR A 93 9.30 4.77 3.14
CA TYR A 93 9.22 5.73 4.24
C TYR A 93 10.13 5.31 5.40
N TYR A 94 10.04 4.06 5.86
CA TYR A 94 10.89 3.56 6.96
C TYR A 94 12.38 3.60 6.61
N ILE A 95 12.75 3.20 5.40
CA ILE A 95 14.14 3.25 4.92
C ILE A 95 14.66 4.70 4.92
N THR A 96 13.87 5.63 4.38
CA THR A 96 14.24 7.04 4.27
C THR A 96 14.37 7.68 5.65
N ARG A 97 13.39 7.45 6.52
CA ARG A 97 13.40 7.94 7.89
C ARG A 97 14.60 7.40 8.68
N ALA A 98 14.90 6.11 8.58
CA ALA A 98 16.06 5.50 9.24
C ALA A 98 17.39 6.13 8.78
N LYS A 99 17.53 6.41 7.48
CA LYS A 99 18.70 7.13 6.93
C LYS A 99 18.82 8.54 7.50
N LEU A 100 17.73 9.29 7.59
CA LEU A 100 17.73 10.65 8.16
C LEU A 100 18.05 10.65 9.65
N VAL A 101 17.45 9.75 10.43
CA VAL A 101 17.75 9.60 11.87
C VAL A 101 19.24 9.27 12.08
N SER A 102 19.82 8.42 11.22
CA SER A 102 21.26 8.12 11.25
C SER A 102 22.12 9.35 10.94
N LYS A 103 21.64 10.28 10.10
CA LYS A 103 22.31 11.55 9.82
C LYS A 103 22.23 12.53 10.99
N ILE A 104 21.09 12.61 11.68
CA ILE A 104 20.94 13.41 12.91
C ILE A 104 21.94 12.95 13.98
N ALA A 105 22.09 11.63 14.16
CA ALA A 105 23.05 11.08 15.11
C ALA A 105 24.51 11.42 14.76
N LYS A 106 24.85 11.47 13.47
CA LYS A 106 26.21 11.79 12.99
C LYS A 106 26.50 13.29 12.95
N TYR A 107 25.50 14.13 12.67
CA TYR A 107 25.62 15.57 12.49
C TYR A 107 24.56 16.32 13.32
N PRO A 108 24.69 16.29 14.66
CA PRO A 108 23.63 16.80 15.55
C PRO A 108 23.43 18.32 15.49
N HIS A 109 24.39 19.07 14.92
CA HIS A 109 24.34 20.52 14.74
C HIS A 109 23.62 20.94 13.45
N VAL A 110 23.34 20.01 12.54
CA VAL A 110 22.62 20.29 11.30
C VAL A 110 21.13 20.10 11.55
N GLU A 111 20.46 21.19 11.93
CA GLU A 111 19.03 21.18 12.30
C GLU A 111 18.11 20.79 11.12
N ASP A 112 18.54 21.00 9.88
CA ASP A 112 17.78 20.61 8.69
C ASP A 112 17.43 19.12 8.69
N TYR A 113 18.31 18.24 9.19
CA TYR A 113 17.99 16.81 9.27
C TYR A 113 16.81 16.52 10.21
N ARG A 114 16.69 17.26 11.33
CA ARG A 114 15.54 17.12 12.25
C ARG A 114 14.28 17.65 11.61
N ARG A 115 14.35 18.81 10.95
CA ARG A 115 13.24 19.39 10.22
C ARG A 115 12.73 18.47 9.11
N THR A 116 13.62 17.90 8.31
CA THR A 116 13.24 16.96 7.24
C THR A 116 12.55 15.73 7.80
N VAL A 117 12.96 15.19 8.96
CA VAL A 117 12.23 14.08 9.61
C VAL A 117 10.78 14.46 9.91
N THR A 118 10.55 15.64 10.48
CA THR A 118 9.19 16.14 10.73
C THR A 118 8.39 16.27 9.43
N GLU A 119 8.97 16.86 8.39
CA GLU A 119 8.29 17.04 7.09
C GLU A 119 7.92 15.71 6.42
N ILE A 120 8.80 14.69 6.46
CA ILE A 120 8.46 13.37 5.89
C ILE A 120 7.43 12.62 6.75
N ASP A 121 7.43 12.82 8.07
CA ASP A 121 6.47 12.20 8.99
C ASP A 121 5.06 12.78 8.75
N GLU A 122 4.95 14.11 8.57
CA GLU A 122 3.69 14.78 8.22
C GLU A 122 3.18 14.38 6.82
N LYS A 123 4.09 14.34 5.83
CA LYS A 123 3.77 13.88 4.48
C LYS A 123 3.24 12.45 4.49
N GLU A 124 3.88 11.54 5.23
CA GLU A 124 3.46 10.15 5.32
C GLU A 124 2.08 10.02 5.95
N TYR A 125 1.79 10.78 7.01
CA TYR A 125 0.46 10.80 7.62
C TYR A 125 -0.64 11.19 6.62
N ILE A 126 -0.44 12.27 5.86
CA ILE A 126 -1.39 12.72 4.83
C ILE A 126 -1.51 11.65 3.74
N SER A 127 -0.38 11.09 3.29
CA SER A 127 -0.38 10.07 2.25
C SER A 127 -1.17 8.83 2.67
N LEU A 128 -0.99 8.33 3.90
CA LEU A 128 -1.74 7.18 4.40
C LEU A 128 -3.25 7.44 4.43
N ARG A 129 -3.68 8.66 4.77
CA ARG A 129 -5.09 9.06 4.76
C ARG A 129 -5.69 9.06 3.36
N LEU A 130 -4.93 9.55 2.38
CA LEU A 130 -5.34 9.53 0.97
C LEU A 130 -5.45 8.10 0.47
N ILE A 131 -4.45 7.26 0.74
CA ILE A 131 -4.45 5.88 0.28
C ILE A 131 -5.62 5.09 0.87
N ILE A 132 -5.96 5.25 2.16
CA ILE A 132 -7.15 4.60 2.75
C ILE A 132 -8.43 5.02 2.01
N SER A 133 -8.51 6.29 1.62
CA SER A 133 -9.66 6.79 0.87
C SER A 133 -9.71 6.18 -0.52
N GLU A 134 -8.56 6.04 -1.18
CA GLU A 134 -8.44 5.43 -2.50
C GLU A 134 -8.82 3.95 -2.50
N LEU A 135 -8.31 3.16 -1.54
CA LEU A 135 -8.69 1.76 -1.37
C LEU A 135 -10.21 1.58 -1.24
N ARG A 136 -10.86 2.45 -0.47
CA ARG A 136 -12.33 2.42 -0.32
C ARG A 136 -13.01 2.75 -1.64
N ASN A 137 -12.51 3.74 -2.38
CA ASN A 137 -13.08 4.11 -3.68
C ASN A 137 -12.94 2.95 -4.66
N GLN A 138 -11.74 2.38 -4.81
CA GLN A 138 -11.46 1.21 -5.64
C GLN A 138 -12.35 0.02 -5.27
N TYR A 139 -12.57 -0.25 -3.98
CA TYR A 139 -13.50 -1.30 -3.55
C TYR A 139 -14.92 -1.07 -4.09
N VAL A 140 -15.43 0.16 -3.93
CA VAL A 140 -16.79 0.50 -4.34
C VAL A 140 -16.94 0.47 -5.87
N THR A 141 -15.95 0.98 -6.61
CA THR A 141 -15.98 0.99 -8.09
C THR A 141 -15.87 -0.41 -8.65
N LEU A 142 -14.96 -1.25 -8.13
CA LEU A 142 -14.86 -2.66 -8.52
C LEU A 142 -16.14 -3.41 -8.23
N HIS A 143 -16.71 -3.23 -7.03
CA HIS A 143 -17.95 -3.88 -6.65
C HIS A 143 -19.12 -3.48 -7.56
N ASP A 144 -19.27 -2.18 -7.85
CA ASP A 144 -20.30 -1.67 -8.76
C ASP A 144 -20.13 -2.21 -10.19
N MET A 145 -18.91 -2.18 -10.73
CA MET A 145 -18.58 -2.72 -12.06
C MET A 145 -18.90 -4.22 -12.16
N ILE A 146 -18.50 -5.00 -11.16
CA ILE A 146 -18.75 -6.45 -11.13
C ILE A 146 -20.24 -6.76 -11.03
N LEU A 147 -20.97 -6.07 -10.14
CA LEU A 147 -22.40 -6.33 -9.95
C LEU A 147 -23.21 -5.98 -11.20
N LYS A 148 -22.91 -4.86 -11.85
CA LYS A 148 -23.59 -4.46 -13.10
C LYS A 148 -23.40 -5.49 -14.22
N ASN A 149 -22.25 -6.15 -14.24
CA ASN A 149 -21.84 -7.05 -15.32
C ASN A 149 -21.91 -8.55 -14.93
N ILE A 150 -22.46 -8.88 -13.76
CA ILE A 150 -22.33 -10.22 -13.15
C ILE A 150 -22.85 -11.35 -14.03
N GLU A 151 -23.93 -11.12 -14.79
CA GLU A 151 -24.51 -12.11 -15.69
C GLU A 151 -23.57 -12.41 -16.87
N LYS A 152 -22.99 -11.37 -17.48
CA LYS A 152 -22.02 -11.53 -18.57
C LYS A 152 -20.68 -12.09 -18.08
N ILE A 153 -20.28 -11.75 -16.86
CA ILE A 153 -19.09 -12.34 -16.23
C ILE A 153 -19.27 -13.85 -16.01
N LYS A 154 -20.44 -14.30 -15.55
CA LYS A 154 -20.71 -15.73 -15.31
C LYS A 154 -20.99 -16.50 -16.60
N ARG A 155 -21.67 -15.86 -17.56
CA ARG A 155 -22.13 -16.47 -18.82
C ARG A 155 -21.83 -15.50 -19.98
N PRO A 156 -20.59 -15.47 -20.47
CA PRO A 156 -20.16 -14.50 -21.47
C PRO A 156 -20.77 -14.76 -22.86
N ARG A 157 -21.14 -16.00 -23.16
CA ARG A 157 -21.80 -16.41 -24.40
C ARG A 157 -23.26 -16.78 -24.13
N SER A 158 -24.18 -16.21 -24.89
CA SER A 158 -25.55 -16.72 -24.97
C SER A 158 -25.56 -18.07 -25.67
N SER A 159 -26.37 -19.01 -25.18
CA SER A 159 -26.63 -20.26 -25.87
C SER A 159 -27.43 -19.95 -27.14
N ASN A 160 -26.92 -20.30 -28.31
CA ASN A 160 -27.65 -20.20 -29.58
C ASN A 160 -28.81 -21.22 -29.68
N ALA A 161 -29.09 -21.99 -28.62
CA ALA A 161 -30.13 -23.01 -28.61
C ALA A 161 -31.56 -22.45 -28.62
N GLU A 162 -31.77 -21.16 -28.36
CA GLU A 162 -33.11 -20.54 -28.37
C GLU A 162 -33.60 -20.16 -29.78
N THR A 163 -32.75 -20.16 -30.80
CA THR A 163 -33.15 -19.75 -32.17
C THR A 163 -33.61 -20.91 -33.05
N LEU A 164 -33.80 -22.12 -32.50
CA LEU A 164 -34.11 -23.35 -33.24
C LEU A 164 -35.54 -23.90 -33.03
N TYR A 165 -36.46 -23.11 -32.48
CA TYR A 165 -37.87 -23.49 -32.36
C TYR A 165 -38.82 -22.42 -32.90
#